data_AF-A0A085L8U6-F1
#
_entry.id   AF-A0A085L8U6-F1
#
_cell.length_a   1.000
_cell.length_b   1.000
_cell.length_c   1.000
_cell.angle_alpha   90.00
_cell.angle_beta   90.00
_cell.angle_gamma   90.00
#
_symmetry.space_group_name_H-M   'P 1'
#
loop_
_entity.id
_entity.type
_entity.pdbx_description
1 polymer ?
#
loop_
_entity_poly.entity_id
_entity_poly.type
_entity_poly.pdbx_seq_one_letter_code
_entity_poly.pdbx_strand_id
1 'polypeptide(L)'
;MLKQIEKILLKVQKPARYIGGEWNIIRKNWAETAVKVAFAFPDVYEIGMSHLGLQILYHIVNSRADALMERVFAPWPDMEKMMRERKIPLYSLESYRPVRDFDLFAFTLQSEMTYTNVLNMLDLAGLPLHSAERKDGEPLVIAGGPCACNPEPLADFIDLFVIGEGEEVIQELLDLYKLVHKRRNFSGRRFGKAKTPNTSFSFPDQTNL
;
A
#
# COMPACT_ATOMS: atom_id res chain seq x y z
N MET A 1 -0.68 8.41 -18.19
CA MET A 1 -0.83 9.18 -16.94
C MET A 1 0.16 10.34 -16.82
N LEU A 2 1.47 10.10 -16.90
CA LEU A 2 2.51 11.15 -16.73
C LEU A 2 2.26 12.46 -17.53
N LYS A 3 1.99 12.36 -18.84
CA LYS A 3 1.67 13.54 -19.68
C LYS A 3 0.45 14.35 -19.19
N GLN A 4 -0.51 13.73 -18.51
CA GLN A 4 -1.66 14.44 -17.93
C GLN A 4 -1.27 15.15 -16.64
N ILE A 5 -0.40 14.53 -15.83
CA ILE A 5 0.17 15.10 -14.61
C ILE A 5 0.97 16.35 -14.96
N GLU A 6 1.92 16.27 -15.90
CA GLU A 6 2.73 17.43 -16.35
C GLU A 6 1.89 18.65 -16.72
N LYS A 7 0.74 18.43 -17.38
CA LYS A 7 -0.19 19.50 -17.77
C LYS A 7 -0.91 20.16 -16.60
N ILE A 8 -1.06 19.49 -15.45
CA ILE A 8 -1.66 20.08 -14.24
C ILE A 8 -0.64 20.67 -13.29
N LEU A 9 0.62 20.20 -13.32
CA LEU A 9 1.67 20.71 -12.45
C LEU A 9 1.89 22.23 -12.64
N LEU A 10 1.76 22.74 -13.86
CA LEU A 10 1.87 24.18 -14.13
C LEU A 10 0.72 25.02 -13.55
N LYS A 11 -0.31 24.38 -12.98
CA LYS A 11 -1.53 25.03 -12.48
C LYS A 11 -1.70 24.94 -10.96
N VAL A 12 -0.79 24.27 -10.27
CA VAL A 12 -0.82 24.11 -8.80
C VAL A 12 0.25 24.96 -8.15
N GLN A 13 0.05 25.33 -6.88
CA GLN A 13 0.91 26.25 -6.16
C GLN A 13 2.32 25.69 -5.94
N LYS A 14 2.44 24.39 -5.65
CA LYS A 14 3.71 23.72 -5.33
C LYS A 14 3.90 22.44 -6.17
N PRO A 15 4.26 22.56 -7.46
CA PRO A 15 4.43 21.39 -8.34
C PRO A 15 5.53 20.44 -7.88
N ALA A 16 6.55 20.93 -7.18
CA ALA A 16 7.67 20.12 -6.69
C ALA A 16 7.24 18.95 -5.77
N ARG A 17 6.06 19.03 -5.15
CA ARG A 17 5.48 17.95 -4.31
C ARG A 17 5.17 16.68 -5.09
N TYR A 18 5.06 16.78 -6.41
CA TYR A 18 4.39 15.78 -7.25
C TYR A 18 5.29 15.24 -8.38
N ILE A 19 6.50 15.79 -8.55
CA ILE A 19 7.41 15.43 -9.65
C ILE A 19 8.31 14.22 -9.37
N GLY A 20 8.51 13.86 -8.10
CA GLY A 20 9.50 12.85 -7.73
C GLY A 20 10.89 13.13 -8.30
N GLY A 21 11.63 12.06 -8.61
CA GLY A 21 12.94 12.16 -9.27
C GLY A 21 14.07 12.70 -8.37
N GLU A 22 13.84 12.70 -7.07
CA GLU A 22 14.83 13.10 -6.06
C GLU A 22 16.01 12.13 -5.96
N TRP A 23 17.09 12.61 -5.37
CA TRP A 23 18.26 11.79 -5.08
C TRP A 23 17.89 10.67 -4.10
N ASN A 24 18.42 9.46 -4.31
CA ASN A 24 18.09 8.23 -3.58
C ASN A 24 16.70 7.63 -3.84
N ILE A 25 16.00 8.07 -4.88
CA ILE A 25 14.78 7.37 -5.30
C ILE A 25 15.12 5.95 -5.78
N ILE A 26 14.49 4.94 -5.20
CA ILE A 26 14.67 3.54 -5.59
C ILE A 26 13.57 3.18 -6.58
N ARG A 27 13.97 2.73 -7.77
CA ARG A 27 13.06 2.22 -8.81
C ARG A 27 13.39 0.77 -9.11
N LYS A 28 12.46 -0.12 -8.80
CA LYS A 28 12.56 -1.55 -9.08
C LYS A 28 11.74 -1.95 -10.30
N ASN A 29 12.10 -3.07 -10.91
CA ASN A 29 11.31 -3.64 -12.00
C ASN A 29 9.98 -4.20 -11.46
N TRP A 30 8.88 -3.54 -11.79
CA TRP A 30 7.53 -3.92 -11.38
C TRP A 30 7.12 -5.33 -11.82
N ALA A 31 7.56 -5.77 -13.00
CA ALA A 31 7.17 -7.07 -13.55
C ALA A 31 7.87 -8.24 -12.83
N GLU A 32 9.08 -8.00 -12.32
CA GLU A 32 9.90 -9.01 -11.63
C GLU A 32 9.68 -9.02 -10.12
N THR A 33 9.07 -7.97 -9.57
CA THR A 33 8.85 -7.82 -8.14
C THR A 33 7.54 -8.50 -7.71
N ALA A 34 7.60 -9.38 -6.72
CA ALA A 34 6.46 -10.18 -6.30
C ALA A 34 5.40 -9.40 -5.52
N VAL A 35 5.81 -8.49 -4.64
CA VAL A 35 4.90 -7.69 -3.80
C VAL A 35 5.14 -6.20 -4.01
N LYS A 36 4.08 -5.43 -4.26
CA LYS A 36 4.11 -3.99 -4.53
C LYS A 36 3.35 -3.25 -3.44
N VAL A 37 4.05 -2.37 -2.73
CA VAL A 37 3.48 -1.58 -1.64
C VAL A 37 3.41 -0.11 -2.02
N ALA A 38 2.22 0.47 -1.98
CA ALA A 38 2.03 1.91 -1.98
C ALA A 38 2.06 2.37 -0.51
N PHE A 39 3.14 3.04 -0.11
CA PHE A 39 3.33 3.51 1.26
C PHE A 39 2.95 4.98 1.38
N ALA A 40 1.77 5.21 1.95
CA ALA A 40 1.14 6.49 2.12
C ALA A 40 1.53 7.19 3.41
N PHE A 41 1.92 8.45 3.26
CA PHE A 41 1.88 9.43 4.35
C PHE A 41 0.63 10.31 4.15
N PRO A 42 -0.32 10.35 5.10
CA PRO A 42 -1.60 11.05 4.94
C PRO A 42 -1.48 12.58 5.12
N ASP A 43 -0.41 13.17 4.58
CA ASP A 43 -0.15 14.61 4.56
C ASP A 43 0.70 14.94 3.33
N VAL A 44 0.99 16.23 3.14
CA VAL A 44 1.80 16.72 2.02
C VAL A 44 3.23 16.18 2.08
N TYR A 45 3.83 16.10 0.89
CA TYR A 45 5.18 15.63 0.66
C TYR A 45 6.23 16.18 1.63
N GLU A 46 6.27 17.50 1.89
CA GLU A 46 7.30 18.08 2.74
C GLU A 46 7.24 17.57 4.20
N ILE A 47 6.03 17.31 4.70
CA ILE A 47 5.83 16.77 6.05
C ILE A 47 6.24 15.30 6.07
N GLY A 48 5.76 14.51 5.12
CA GLY A 48 6.09 13.08 5.07
C GLY A 48 7.57 12.80 4.82
N MET A 49 8.24 13.60 3.99
CA MET A 49 9.68 13.48 3.75
C MET A 49 10.55 13.84 4.95
N SER A 50 10.01 14.62 5.88
CA SER A 50 10.68 14.96 7.14
C SER A 50 10.54 13.84 8.19
N HIS A 51 9.82 12.75 7.88
CA HIS A 51 9.58 11.66 8.81
C HIS A 51 10.58 10.51 8.64
N LEU A 52 11.43 10.29 9.65
CA LEU A 52 12.46 9.26 9.62
C LEU A 52 11.90 7.84 9.48
N GLY A 53 10.81 7.53 10.20
CA GLY A 53 10.18 6.20 10.12
C GLY A 53 9.72 5.84 8.71
N LEU A 54 9.31 6.84 7.92
CA LEU A 54 8.96 6.63 6.52
C LEU A 54 10.19 6.23 5.69
N GLN A 55 11.32 6.89 5.90
CA GLN A 55 12.57 6.60 5.18
C GLN A 55 13.14 5.24 5.55
N ILE A 56 13.06 4.85 6.82
CA ILE A 56 13.53 3.55 7.30
C ILE A 56 12.72 2.43 6.65
N LEU A 57 11.39 2.46 6.74
CA LEU A 57 10.54 1.42 6.16
C LEU A 57 10.67 1.35 4.63
N TYR A 58 10.76 2.51 3.98
CA TYR A 58 11.04 2.60 2.54
C TYR A 58 12.33 1.89 2.16
N HIS A 59 13.41 2.09 2.93
CA HIS A 59 14.69 1.44 2.70
C HIS A 59 14.63 -0.06 2.98
N ILE A 60 14.06 -0.47 4.11
CA ILE A 60 13.92 -1.88 4.51
C ILE A 60 13.21 -2.69 3.43
N VAL A 61 12.04 -2.23 2.97
CA VAL A 61 11.25 -2.98 1.98
C VAL A 61 11.94 -2.98 0.62
N ASN A 62 12.51 -1.86 0.19
CA ASN A 62 13.20 -1.81 -1.11
C ASN A 62 14.56 -2.52 -1.12
N SER A 63 15.13 -2.84 0.05
CA SER A 63 16.32 -3.69 0.16
C SER A 63 16.03 -5.16 -0.08
N ARG A 64 14.76 -5.58 0.01
CA ARG A 64 14.35 -6.94 -0.38
C ARG A 64 14.42 -7.07 -1.90
N ALA A 65 14.83 -8.23 -2.41
CA ALA A 65 14.78 -8.51 -3.86
C ALA A 65 13.34 -8.70 -4.37
N ASP A 66 12.43 -9.20 -3.54
CA ASP A 66 11.09 -9.65 -3.93
C ASP A 66 9.95 -8.66 -3.67
N ALA A 67 10.22 -7.52 -3.02
CA ALA A 67 9.23 -6.48 -2.75
C ALA A 67 9.68 -5.10 -3.27
N LEU A 68 8.75 -4.23 -3.60
CA LEU A 68 9.00 -2.82 -3.86
C LEU A 68 8.05 -1.99 -3.02
N MET A 69 8.52 -0.82 -2.60
CA MET A 69 7.71 0.15 -1.90
C MET A 69 7.86 1.49 -2.59
N GLU A 70 6.74 2.10 -2.94
CA GLU A 70 6.67 3.42 -3.55
C GLU A 70 5.85 4.35 -2.66
N ARG A 71 6.28 5.59 -2.54
CA ARG A 71 5.70 6.58 -1.63
C ARG A 71 4.50 7.24 -2.26
N VAL A 72 3.50 7.50 -1.44
CA VAL A 72 2.27 8.21 -1.81
C VAL A 72 2.02 9.29 -0.76
N PHE A 73 1.58 10.46 -1.19
CA PHE A 73 1.31 11.59 -0.31
C PHE A 73 -0.08 12.14 -0.58
N ALA A 74 -0.70 12.74 0.43
CA ALA A 74 -1.96 13.44 0.22
C ALA A 74 -1.73 14.67 -0.68
N PRO A 75 -2.50 14.83 -1.77
CA PRO A 75 -2.41 16.04 -2.57
C PRO A 75 -2.97 17.24 -1.79
N TRP A 76 -2.40 18.42 -2.04
CA TRP A 76 -2.99 19.66 -1.54
C TRP A 76 -4.32 19.94 -2.26
N PRO A 77 -5.28 20.71 -1.68
CA PRO A 77 -6.61 20.89 -2.27
C PRO A 77 -6.64 21.41 -3.71
N ASP A 78 -5.64 22.20 -4.12
CA ASP A 78 -5.52 22.69 -5.49
C ASP A 78 -5.17 21.57 -6.49
N MET A 79 -4.23 20.69 -6.12
CA MET A 79 -3.86 19.51 -6.89
C MET A 79 -4.98 18.48 -6.87
N GLU A 80 -5.60 18.22 -5.72
CA GLU A 80 -6.72 17.29 -5.59
C GLU A 80 -7.86 17.67 -6.54
N LYS A 81 -8.26 18.94 -6.54
CA LYS A 81 -9.29 19.46 -7.45
C LYS A 81 -8.95 19.16 -8.91
N MET A 82 -7.72 19.45 -9.33
CA MET A 82 -7.26 19.20 -10.69
C MET A 82 -7.21 17.70 -11.03
N MET A 83 -6.82 16.86 -10.08
CA MET A 83 -6.82 15.41 -10.23
C MET A 83 -8.25 14.88 -10.44
N ARG A 84 -9.20 15.32 -9.62
CA ARG A 84 -10.62 14.94 -9.73
C ARG A 84 -11.23 15.40 -11.06
N GLU A 85 -11.05 16.66 -11.44
CA GLU A 85 -11.55 17.23 -12.71
C GLU A 85 -11.03 16.46 -13.93
N ARG A 86 -9.78 15.99 -13.87
CA ARG A 86 -9.13 15.27 -14.97
C ARG A 86 -9.15 13.76 -14.83
N LYS A 87 -9.83 13.23 -13.81
CA LYS A 87 -9.91 11.80 -13.50
C LYS A 87 -8.53 11.14 -13.38
N ILE A 88 -7.58 11.85 -12.79
CA ILE A 88 -6.26 11.31 -12.46
C ILE A 88 -6.38 10.66 -11.07
N PRO A 89 -6.19 9.34 -10.95
CA PRO A 89 -6.28 8.67 -9.66
C PRO A 89 -5.08 9.04 -8.78
N LEU A 90 -5.19 8.79 -7.47
CA LEU A 90 -4.03 8.82 -6.59
C LEU A 90 -2.93 7.89 -7.12
N TYR A 91 -1.69 8.38 -7.10
CA TYR A 91 -0.54 7.70 -7.71
C TYR A 91 0.71 7.76 -6.84
N SER A 92 1.65 6.87 -7.10
CA SER A 92 2.96 6.82 -6.44
C SER A 92 3.99 7.77 -7.02
N LEU A 93 4.88 8.29 -6.17
CA LEU A 93 5.88 9.29 -6.54
C LEU A 93 6.98 8.72 -7.45
N GLU A 94 7.37 7.46 -7.24
CA GLU A 94 8.48 6.80 -7.92
C GLU A 94 8.19 6.53 -9.38
N SER A 95 7.07 5.85 -9.64
CA SER A 95 6.75 5.34 -10.96
C SER A 95 5.54 6.01 -11.61
N TYR A 96 4.85 6.90 -10.89
CA TYR A 96 3.57 7.46 -11.31
C TYR A 96 2.61 6.35 -11.68
N ARG A 97 2.43 5.36 -10.80
CA ARG A 97 1.42 4.31 -10.99
C ARG A 97 0.22 4.56 -10.10
N PRO A 98 -1.01 4.30 -10.58
CA PRO A 98 -2.20 4.37 -9.75
C PRO A 98 -2.06 3.48 -8.52
N VAL A 99 -2.51 3.95 -7.36
CA VAL A 99 -2.49 3.18 -6.10
C VAL A 99 -3.26 1.86 -6.23
N ARG A 100 -4.31 1.84 -7.06
CA ARG A 100 -5.11 0.64 -7.33
C ARG A 100 -4.33 -0.51 -7.98
N ASP A 101 -3.16 -0.24 -8.58
CA ASP A 101 -2.31 -1.26 -9.22
C ASP A 101 -1.37 -1.97 -8.23
N PHE A 102 -1.36 -1.56 -6.96
CA PHE A 102 -0.51 -2.14 -5.92
C PHE A 102 -1.20 -3.31 -5.22
N ASP A 103 -0.40 -4.14 -4.54
CA ASP A 103 -0.87 -5.27 -3.75
C ASP A 103 -1.33 -4.81 -2.35
N LEU A 104 -0.62 -3.82 -1.79
CA LEU A 104 -0.84 -3.24 -0.47
C LEU A 104 -0.89 -1.71 -0.57
N PHE A 105 -1.84 -1.08 0.10
CA PHE A 105 -1.90 0.37 0.32
C PHE A 105 -1.72 0.66 1.82
N ALA A 106 -0.47 0.95 2.20
CA ALA A 106 -0.04 1.03 3.59
C ALA A 106 0.03 2.47 4.07
N PHE A 107 -0.68 2.82 5.13
CA PHE A 107 -0.63 4.14 5.76
C PHE A 107 0.29 4.14 6.99
N THR A 108 1.10 5.19 7.14
CA THR A 108 1.75 5.51 8.41
C THR A 108 1.03 6.67 9.10
N LEU A 109 0.39 6.39 10.24
CA LEU A 109 -0.46 7.33 10.95
C LEU A 109 0.34 8.04 12.05
N GLN A 110 0.66 9.31 11.81
CA GLN A 110 1.45 10.14 12.73
C GLN A 110 0.61 11.07 13.62
N SER A 111 -0.63 11.36 13.21
CA SER A 111 -1.57 12.20 13.97
C SER A 111 -3.00 11.90 13.57
N GLU A 112 -3.91 11.92 14.54
CA GLU A 112 -5.35 11.78 14.36
C GLU A 112 -5.95 12.85 13.45
N MET A 113 -5.31 14.02 13.36
CA MET A 113 -5.74 15.12 12.48
C MET A 113 -5.70 14.77 10.99
N THR A 114 -5.00 13.69 10.62
CA THR A 114 -4.83 13.25 9.23
C THR A 114 -5.79 12.14 8.82
N TYR A 115 -6.70 11.70 9.68
CA TYR A 115 -7.63 10.60 9.38
C TYR A 115 -8.55 10.91 8.20
N THR A 116 -9.01 12.15 8.07
CA THR A 116 -9.80 12.57 6.89
C THR A 116 -8.99 12.50 5.60
N ASN A 117 -7.67 12.72 5.66
CA ASN A 117 -6.79 12.55 4.50
C ASN A 117 -6.67 11.08 4.08
N VAL A 118 -6.68 10.14 5.03
CA VAL A 118 -6.73 8.70 4.73
C VAL A 118 -7.98 8.39 3.88
N LEU A 119 -9.15 8.85 4.32
CA LEU A 119 -10.41 8.65 3.59
C LEU A 119 -10.38 9.32 2.21
N ASN A 120 -9.88 10.55 2.14
CA ASN A 120 -9.72 11.26 0.87
C ASN A 120 -8.78 10.51 -0.10
N MET A 121 -7.69 9.94 0.41
CA MET A 121 -6.74 9.17 -0.37
C MET A 121 -7.34 7.85 -0.88
N LEU A 122 -8.17 7.16 -0.09
CA LEU A 122 -8.93 5.99 -0.54
C LEU A 122 -9.89 6.34 -1.68
N ASP A 123 -10.68 7.40 -1.50
CA ASP A 123 -11.62 7.87 -2.51
C ASP A 123 -10.90 8.32 -3.80
N LEU A 124 -9.80 9.07 -3.68
CA LEU A 124 -9.03 9.53 -4.83
C LEU A 124 -8.27 8.39 -5.54
N ALA A 125 -7.91 7.33 -4.81
CA ALA A 125 -7.40 6.08 -5.40
C ALA A 125 -8.49 5.29 -6.14
N GLY A 126 -9.77 5.66 -5.97
CA GLY A 126 -10.91 4.94 -6.49
C GLY A 126 -11.15 3.62 -5.78
N LEU A 127 -10.80 3.52 -4.50
CA LEU A 127 -11.07 2.36 -3.65
C LEU A 127 -12.37 2.58 -2.85
N PRO A 128 -13.16 1.53 -2.57
CA PRO A 128 -14.24 1.63 -1.60
C PRO A 128 -13.73 2.14 -0.26
N LEU A 129 -14.48 3.06 0.36
CA LEU A 129 -14.10 3.63 1.65
C LEU A 129 -14.15 2.55 2.74
N HIS A 130 -15.26 1.82 2.82
CA HIS A 130 -15.43 0.79 3.83
C HIS A 130 -14.66 -0.48 3.46
N SER A 131 -13.94 -1.03 4.43
CA SER A 131 -13.19 -2.29 4.27
C SER A 131 -14.10 -3.43 3.81
N ALA A 132 -15.31 -3.51 4.34
CA ALA A 132 -16.30 -4.55 4.01
C ALA A 132 -16.75 -4.55 2.53
N GLU A 133 -16.56 -3.44 1.80
CA GLU A 133 -16.96 -3.30 0.39
C GLU A 133 -15.84 -3.66 -0.59
N ARG A 134 -14.61 -3.86 -0.08
CA ARG A 134 -13.43 -4.14 -0.92
C ARG A 134 -13.41 -5.57 -1.42
N LYS A 135 -13.08 -5.71 -2.71
CA LYS A 135 -13.16 -6.97 -3.45
C LYS A 135 -11.80 -7.60 -3.65
N ASP A 136 -11.81 -8.90 -3.95
CA ASP A 136 -10.62 -9.60 -4.43
C ASP A 136 -10.00 -8.87 -5.64
N GLY A 137 -8.69 -8.60 -5.56
CA GLY A 137 -7.93 -7.90 -6.59
C GLY A 137 -7.78 -6.38 -6.35
N GLU A 138 -8.41 -5.82 -5.33
CA GLU A 138 -8.09 -4.48 -4.82
C GLU A 138 -6.96 -4.56 -3.77
N PRO A 139 -6.14 -3.50 -3.61
CA PRO A 139 -5.09 -3.48 -2.61
C PRO A 139 -5.65 -3.64 -1.20
N LEU A 140 -4.95 -4.44 -0.39
CA LEU A 140 -5.22 -4.50 1.05
C LEU A 140 -4.77 -3.17 1.66
N VAL A 141 -5.67 -2.47 2.35
CA VAL A 141 -5.35 -1.23 3.06
C VAL A 141 -4.95 -1.58 4.47
N ILE A 142 -3.71 -1.22 4.80
CA ILE A 142 -3.13 -1.46 6.12
C ILE A 142 -2.74 -0.13 6.75
N ALA A 143 -2.75 -0.05 8.08
CA ALA A 143 -2.30 1.14 8.79
C ALA A 143 -1.36 0.79 9.95
N GLY A 144 -0.29 1.55 10.09
CA GLY A 144 0.64 1.48 11.21
C GLY A 144 1.03 2.86 11.71
N GLY A 145 2.11 2.94 12.47
CA GLY A 145 2.58 4.18 13.10
C GLY A 145 1.95 4.42 14.48
N PRO A 146 2.38 5.46 15.20
CA PRO A 146 1.99 5.67 16.60
C PRO A 146 0.48 5.70 16.82
N CYS A 147 -0.29 6.33 15.93
CA CYS A 147 -1.75 6.46 16.09
C CYS A 147 -2.52 5.16 15.77
N ALA A 148 -1.86 4.12 15.22
CA ALA A 148 -2.50 2.81 15.03
C ALA A 148 -2.87 2.12 16.36
N CYS A 149 -2.35 2.58 17.50
CA CYS A 149 -2.75 2.11 18.83
C CYS A 149 -4.19 2.52 19.21
N ASN A 150 -4.79 3.47 18.49
CA ASN A 150 -6.17 3.90 18.63
C ASN A 150 -6.95 3.60 17.33
N PRO A 151 -7.19 2.32 17.00
CA PRO A 151 -7.70 1.93 15.68
C PRO A 151 -9.18 2.28 15.45
N GLU A 152 -9.96 2.44 16.53
CA GLU A 152 -11.42 2.59 16.47
C GLU A 152 -11.93 3.63 15.45
N PRO A 153 -11.37 4.85 15.36
CA PRO A 153 -11.88 5.85 14.41
C PRO A 153 -11.68 5.47 12.94
N LEU A 154 -10.79 4.53 12.64
CA LEU A 154 -10.47 4.07 11.28
C LEU A 154 -10.84 2.61 11.04
N ALA A 155 -11.42 1.91 12.03
CA ALA A 155 -11.66 0.47 11.99
C ALA A 155 -12.55 0.03 10.81
N ASP A 156 -13.55 0.84 10.45
CA ASP A 156 -14.45 0.54 9.33
C ASP A 156 -13.78 0.70 7.95
N PHE A 157 -12.62 1.35 7.87
CA PHE A 157 -11.98 1.76 6.61
C PHE A 157 -10.66 1.04 6.32
N ILE A 158 -10.04 0.41 7.33
CA ILE A 158 -8.72 -0.23 7.24
C ILE A 158 -8.88 -1.74 7.44
N ASP A 159 -8.20 -2.56 6.63
CA ASP A 159 -8.33 -4.03 6.73
C ASP A 159 -7.48 -4.63 7.85
N LEU A 160 -6.34 -4.02 8.12
CA LEU A 160 -5.37 -4.51 9.09
C LEU A 160 -4.60 -3.37 9.72
N PHE A 161 -4.57 -3.35 11.05
CA PHE A 161 -3.69 -2.47 11.82
C PHE A 161 -2.42 -3.21 12.23
N VAL A 162 -1.29 -2.56 12.05
CA VAL A 162 0.04 -3.01 12.47
C VAL A 162 0.43 -2.20 13.70
N ILE A 163 0.49 -2.87 14.85
CA ILE A 163 0.82 -2.28 16.14
C ILE A 163 2.18 -2.82 16.59
N GLY A 164 3.10 -1.94 16.99
CA GLY A 164 4.45 -2.30 17.44
C GLY A 164 5.53 -1.81 16.48
N GLU A 165 6.66 -2.51 16.48
CA GLU A 165 7.84 -2.13 15.69
C GLU A 165 7.64 -2.47 14.21
N GLY A 166 7.37 -1.43 13.41
CA GLY A 166 7.07 -1.60 11.99
C GLY A 166 8.20 -2.23 11.18
N GLU A 167 9.46 -2.10 11.62
CA GLU A 167 10.65 -2.57 10.91
C GLU A 167 10.71 -4.10 10.80
N GLU A 168 10.33 -4.81 11.87
CA GLU A 168 10.26 -6.27 11.88
C GLU A 168 8.95 -6.74 11.26
N VAL A 169 7.83 -6.15 11.69
CA VAL A 169 6.49 -6.61 11.29
C VAL A 169 6.25 -6.47 9.79
N ILE A 170 6.81 -5.45 9.14
CA ILE A 170 6.65 -5.29 7.68
C ILE A 170 7.27 -6.45 6.90
N GLN A 171 8.39 -7.01 7.39
CA GLN A 171 9.06 -8.14 6.73
C GLN A 171 8.17 -9.38 6.78
N GLU A 172 7.67 -9.70 7.98
CA GLU A 172 6.78 -10.83 8.22
C GLU A 172 5.47 -10.70 7.43
N LEU A 173 4.90 -9.49 7.39
CA LEU A 173 3.68 -9.20 6.65
C LEU A 173 3.87 -9.45 5.14
N LEU A 174 4.99 -9.03 4.57
CA LEU A 174 5.29 -9.25 3.15
C LEU A 174 5.47 -10.73 2.82
N ASP A 175 6.13 -11.49 3.70
CA ASP A 175 6.29 -12.92 3.52
C ASP A 175 4.96 -13.68 3.66
N LEU A 176 4.10 -13.28 4.60
CA LEU A 176 2.76 -13.81 4.76
C LEU A 176 1.88 -13.50 3.55
N TYR A 177 1.87 -12.24 3.08
CA TYR A 177 1.11 -11.82 1.91
C TYR A 177 1.49 -12.67 0.68
N LYS A 178 2.79 -12.82 0.43
CA LYS A 178 3.33 -13.65 -0.65
C LYS A 178 2.88 -15.11 -0.54
N LEU A 179 2.86 -15.68 0.66
CA LEU A 179 2.41 -17.06 0.89
C LEU A 179 0.92 -17.23 0.55
N VAL A 180 0.07 -16.33 1.05
CA VAL A 180 -1.38 -16.37 0.82
C VAL A 180 -1.69 -16.15 -0.67
N HIS A 181 -1.07 -15.16 -1.30
CA HIS A 181 -1.30 -14.86 -2.70
C HIS A 181 -0.84 -16.01 -3.62
N LYS A 182 0.30 -16.66 -3.32
CA LYS A 182 0.74 -17.87 -4.03
C LYS A 182 -0.28 -19.01 -3.90
N ARG A 183 -0.84 -19.24 -2.71
CA ARG A 183 -1.86 -20.29 -2.48
C ARG A 183 -3.16 -20.01 -3.22
N ARG A 184 -3.62 -18.75 -3.29
CA ARG A 184 -4.81 -18.36 -4.08
C ARG A 184 -4.61 -18.63 -5.57
N ASN A 185 -3.44 -18.30 -6.11
CA ASN A 185 -3.09 -18.62 -7.50
C ASN A 185 -2.97 -20.13 -7.75
N PHE A 186 -2.59 -20.91 -6.73
CA PHE A 186 -2.55 -22.37 -6.80
C PHE A 186 -3.95 -23.01 -6.75
N SER A 187 -4.86 -22.47 -5.92
CA SER A 187 -6.26 -22.90 -5.83
C SER A 187 -7.08 -22.53 -7.09
N GLY A 188 -6.79 -21.39 -7.71
CA GLY A 188 -7.42 -20.94 -8.96
C GLY A 188 -7.00 -21.73 -10.20
N ARG A 189 -5.87 -22.45 -10.16
CA ARG A 189 -5.56 -23.50 -11.14
C ARG A 189 -6.31 -24.76 -10.73
N ARG A 190 -7.55 -24.92 -11.21
CA ARG A 190 -8.28 -26.21 -11.17
C ARG A 190 -7.29 -27.31 -11.54
N PHE A 191 -6.95 -28.15 -10.57
CA PHE A 191 -6.27 -29.41 -10.81
C PHE A 191 -7.06 -30.17 -11.89
N GLY A 192 -6.54 -30.19 -13.11
CA GLY A 192 -6.82 -31.31 -14.01
C GLY A 192 -6.44 -32.56 -13.22
N LYS A 193 -7.37 -33.51 -13.10
CA LYS A 193 -7.26 -34.75 -12.32
C LYS A 193 -5.86 -35.37 -12.46
N ALA A 194 -4.97 -35.04 -11.54
CA ALA A 194 -3.75 -35.80 -11.33
C ALA A 194 -4.09 -36.83 -10.27
N LYS A 195 -4.06 -38.12 -10.66
CA LYS A 195 -4.17 -39.25 -9.74
C LYS A 195 -3.21 -39.01 -8.57
N THR A 196 -3.73 -39.01 -7.37
CA THR A 196 -2.94 -39.05 -6.14
C THR A 196 -2.03 -40.27 -6.15
N PRO A 197 -0.70 -40.14 -6.02
CA PRO A 197 0.10 -41.21 -5.45
C PRO A 197 -0.20 -41.22 -3.94
N ASN A 198 -0.50 -42.40 -3.41
CA ASN A 198 -0.70 -42.64 -1.99
C ASN A 198 0.45 -42.06 -1.15
N THR A 199 0.18 -41.02 -0.38
CA THR A 199 0.93 -40.70 0.84
C THR A 199 -0.05 -40.18 1.88
N SER A 200 -0.40 -41.06 2.81
CA SER A 200 -1.13 -40.75 4.03
C SER A 200 -0.25 -39.91 4.96
N PHE A 201 -0.65 -38.67 5.23
CA PHE A 201 -0.15 -37.91 6.38
C PHE A 201 -1.30 -37.80 7.39
N SER A 202 -1.16 -38.50 8.50
CA SER A 202 -2.01 -38.41 9.68
C SER A 202 -1.57 -37.24 10.56
N PHE A 203 -2.49 -36.34 10.89
CA PHE A 203 -2.30 -35.34 11.94
C PHE A 203 -2.57 -35.98 13.31
N PRO A 204 -1.77 -35.71 14.34
CA PRO A 204 -2.07 -36.18 15.69
C PRO A 204 -3.22 -35.37 16.30
N ASP A 205 -4.25 -36.07 16.76
CA ASP A 205 -5.33 -35.53 17.59
C ASP A 205 -4.74 -34.92 18.87
N GLN A 206 -4.92 -33.61 19.06
CA GLN A 206 -4.80 -32.99 20.37
C GLN A 206 -6.20 -32.87 20.99
N THR A 207 -6.60 -33.92 21.70
CA THR A 207 -7.60 -33.83 22.78
C THR A 207 -7.11 -34.72 23.93
N ASN A 208 -6.50 -34.07 24.92
CA ASN A 208 -6.52 -34.37 26.35
C ASN A 208 -5.25 -33.82 27.01
N LEU A 209 -5.40 -32.67 27.68
CA LEU A 209 -5.01 -32.41 29.07
C LEU A 209 -5.67 -31.10 29.52
#